data_AF-A0A5R2N0Z5-F1
#
_entry.id   AF-A0A5R2N0Z5-F1
#
_cell.length_a   1.000
_cell.length_b   1.000
_cell.length_c   1.000
_cell.angle_alpha   90.00
_cell.angle_beta   90.00
_cell.angle_gamma   90.00
#
_symmetry.space_group_name_H-M   'P 1'
#
loop_
_entity.id
_entity.type
_entity.pdbx_description
1 polymer ?
#
loop_
_entity_poly.entity_id
_entity_poly.type
_entity_poly.pdbx_seq_one_letter_code
_entity_poly.pdbx_strand_id
1 'polypeptide(L)' 'MAATKKTTATAKGLEDLFLDGLKDIYYAETKILQALPKMARGADQEEVTAAFEKHRAETEGHVERL' A
#
# COMPACT_ATOMS: atom_id res chain seq x y z
N MET A 1 -43.75 -14.12 -12.99
CA MET A 1 -43.08 -13.15 -12.12
C MET A 1 -42.86 -13.78 -10.77
N ALA A 2 -41.62 -14.06 -10.38
CA ALA A 2 -41.28 -14.47 -9.02
C ALA A 2 -40.03 -13.69 -8.61
N ALA A 3 -40.13 -13.08 -7.43
CA ALA A 3 -39.34 -11.95 -6.98
C ALA A 3 -37.86 -12.27 -6.76
N THR A 4 -37.05 -11.29 -7.14
CA THR A 4 -35.70 -10.99 -6.64
C THR A 4 -35.61 -11.15 -5.12
N LYS A 5 -34.68 -11.98 -4.66
CA LYS A 5 -34.13 -11.87 -3.29
C LYS A 5 -32.62 -11.67 -3.39
N LYS A 6 -32.21 -10.40 -3.48
CA LYS A 6 -30.81 -9.98 -3.32
C LYS A 6 -30.50 -10.09 -1.83
N THR A 7 -29.86 -11.18 -1.43
CA THR A 7 -29.49 -11.43 -0.03
C THR A 7 -28.47 -10.38 0.41
N THR A 8 -28.86 -9.59 1.42
CA THR A 8 -28.06 -8.56 2.08
C THR A 8 -27.36 -9.12 3.32
N ALA A 9 -26.04 -8.83 3.44
CA ALA A 9 -25.13 -8.96 4.59
C ALA A 9 -24.85 -10.42 5.09
N THR A 10 -23.61 -10.92 5.29
CA THR A 10 -22.51 -10.35 6.11
C THR A 10 -21.19 -11.13 5.88
N ALA A 11 -20.75 -11.27 4.64
CA ALA A 11 -19.40 -11.75 4.34
C ALA A 11 -18.92 -10.97 3.13
N LYS A 12 -18.06 -9.98 3.34
CA LYS A 12 -17.19 -9.49 2.27
C LYS A 12 -16.53 -10.73 1.69
N GLY A 13 -16.81 -11.02 0.42
CA GLY A 13 -16.26 -12.22 -0.22
C GLY A 13 -14.73 -12.19 -0.21
N LEU A 14 -14.08 -13.27 -0.64
CA LEU A 14 -12.62 -13.26 -0.80
C LEU A 14 -12.14 -12.11 -1.71
N GLU A 15 -12.95 -11.71 -2.69
CA GLU A 15 -12.70 -10.57 -3.58
C GLU A 15 -12.72 -9.23 -2.83
N ASP A 16 -13.69 -9.00 -1.96
CA ASP A 16 -13.77 -7.78 -1.14
C ASP A 16 -12.61 -7.71 -0.12
N LEU A 17 -12.28 -8.86 0.49
CA LEU A 17 -11.14 -8.96 1.40
C LEU A 17 -9.82 -8.67 0.68
N PHE A 18 -9.66 -9.18 -0.54
CA PHE A 18 -8.50 -8.91 -1.37
C PHE A 18 -8.41 -7.43 -1.75
N LEU A 19 -9.53 -6.83 -2.18
CA LEU A 19 -9.59 -5.42 -2.54
C LEU A 19 -9.27 -4.50 -1.34
N ASP A 20 -9.79 -4.80 -0.15
CA ASP A 20 -9.48 -4.01 1.04
C ASP A 20 -8.02 -4.17 1.46
N GLY A 21 -7.46 -5.38 1.37
CA GLY A 21 -6.03 -5.60 1.59
C GLY A 21 -5.15 -4.82 0.61
N LEU A 22 -5.52 -4.73 -0.67
CA LEU A 22 -4.80 -3.89 -1.64
C LEU A 22 -4.85 -2.41 -1.27
N LYS A 23 -6.00 -1.90 -0.82
CA LYS A 23 -6.12 -0.50 -0.35
C LYS A 23 -5.24 -0.24 0.86
N ASP A 24 -5.17 -1.18 1.80
CA ASP A 24 -4.35 -1.05 3.01
C ASP A 24 -2.86 -1.01 2.65
N ILE A 25 -2.41 -1.88 1.74
CA ILE A 25 -1.03 -1.86 1.24
C ILE A 25 -0.73 -0.57 0.47
N TYR A 26 -1.62 -0.14 -0.43
CA TYR A 26 -1.45 1.12 -1.16
C TYR A 26 -1.32 2.32 -0.21
N TYR A 27 -2.16 2.36 0.83
CA TYR A 27 -2.09 3.39 1.85
C TYR A 27 -0.75 3.36 2.60
N ALA A 28 -0.29 2.17 2.98
CA ALA A 28 0.99 1.99 3.66
C ALA A 28 2.16 2.46 2.79
N GLU A 29 2.21 2.05 1.51
CA GLU A 29 3.26 2.46 0.56
C GLU A 29 3.29 3.98 0.36
N THR A 30 2.11 4.61 0.23
CA THR A 30 2.02 6.08 0.15
C THR A 30 2.59 6.77 1.40
N LYS A 31 2.38 6.20 2.59
CA LYS A 31 2.94 6.73 3.84
C LYS A 31 4.45 6.50 3.94
N ILE A 32 4.93 5.32 3.55
CA ILE A 32 6.35 4.97 3.50
C ILE A 32 7.08 5.92 2.55
N LEU A 33 6.51 6.21 1.38
CA LEU A 33 7.08 7.12 0.39
C LEU A 33 7.35 8.52 0.95
N GLN A 34 6.47 9.01 1.84
CA GLN A 34 6.65 10.29 2.52
C GLN A 34 7.65 10.24 3.69
N ALA A 35 7.84 9.06 4.29
CA ALA A 35 8.74 8.85 5.42
C ALA A 35 10.20 8.63 4.97
N LEU A 36 10.42 7.92 3.87
CA LEU A 36 11.75 7.54 3.38
C LEU A 36 12.73 8.72 3.21
N PRO A 37 12.34 9.87 2.63
CA PRO A 37 13.23 11.03 2.56
C PRO A 37 13.66 11.56 3.94
N LYS A 38 12.81 11.44 4.96
CA LYS A 38 13.13 11.88 6.33
C LYS A 38 14.12 10.92 6.98
N MET A 39 13.98 9.62 6.74
CA MET A 39 14.90 8.60 7.23
C MET A 39 16.27 8.71 6.56
N ALA A 40 16.32 8.96 5.25
CA ALA A 40 17.55 9.21 4.51
C ALA A 40 18.35 10.39 5.07
N ARG A 41 17.66 11.49 5.42
CA ARG A 41 18.28 12.70 6.03
C ARG A 41 18.76 12.49 7.46
N GLY A 42 18.17 11.52 8.18
CA GLY A 42 18.54 11.21 9.57
C GLY A 42 19.60 10.12 9.70
N ALA A 43 20.06 9.55 8.59
CA ALA A 43 21.08 8.51 8.60
C ALA A 43 22.49 9.13 8.61
N ASP A 44 23.36 8.63 9.49
CA ASP A 44 24.74 9.09 9.62
C ASP A 44 25.70 8.42 8.64
N GLN A 45 25.33 7.25 8.12
CA GLN A 45 26.14 6.45 7.21
C GLN A 45 25.61 6.60 5.77
N GLU A 46 26.51 6.89 4.84
CA GLU A 46 26.18 7.11 3.42
C GLU A 46 25.49 5.88 2.79
N GLU A 47 25.93 4.66 3.15
CA GLU A 47 25.31 3.42 2.69
C GLU A 47 23.83 3.31 3.11
N VAL A 48 23.50 3.77 4.33
CA VAL A 48 22.15 3.73 4.86
C VAL A 48 21.28 4.81 4.20
N THR A 49 21.82 6.00 3.95
CA THR A 49 21.14 7.04 3.15
C THR A 49 20.80 6.52 1.75
N ALA A 50 21.78 5.93 1.05
CA ALA A 50 21.59 5.37 -0.28
C ALA A 50 20.57 4.23 -0.29
N ALA A 51 20.54 3.40 0.76
CA ALA A 51 19.53 2.35 0.90
C ALA A 51 18.11 2.93 1.00
N PHE A 52 17.90 4.00 1.77
CA PHE A 52 16.60 4.66 1.86
C PHE A 52 16.18 5.34 0.55
N GLU A 53 17.12 5.95 -0.20
CA GLU A 53 16.83 6.54 -1.51
C GLU A 53 16.47 5.48 -2.55
N LYS A 54 17.21 4.37 -2.59
CA LYS A 54 16.90 3.23 -3.44
C LYS A 54 15.52 2.67 -3.11
N HIS A 55 15.24 2.44 -1.82
CA HIS A 55 13.96 1.90 -1.39
C HIS A 55 12.80 2.85 -1.73
N ARG A 56 13.04 4.17 -1.70
CA ARG A 56 12.05 5.16 -2.14
C ARG A 56 11.67 4.97 -3.61
N ALA A 57 12.65 4.77 -4.50
CA ALA A 57 12.39 4.52 -5.92
C ALA A 57 11.63 3.20 -6.14
N GLU A 58 11.95 2.15 -5.38
CA GLU A 58 11.20 0.88 -5.41
C GLU A 58 9.74 1.09 -4.97
N THR A 59 9.51 1.81 -3.86
CA THR A 59 8.17 2.16 -3.37
C THR A 59 7.37 2.99 -4.38
N GLU A 60 7.98 3.93 -5.11
CA GLU A 60 7.29 4.66 -6.20
C GLU A 60 6.77 3.69 -7.25
N GLY A 61 7.60 2.74 -7.69
CA GLY A 61 7.19 1.72 -8.64
C GLY A 61 6.10 0.77 -8.09
N HIS A 62 6.07 0.49 -6.79
CA HIS A 62 5.00 -0.30 -6.16
C HIS A 62 3.68 0.45 -6.16
N VAL A 63 3.69 1.74 -5.79
CA VAL A 63 2.50 2.60 -5.80
C VAL A 63 1.94 2.74 -7.22
N GLU A 64 2.78 2.84 -8.25
CA GLU A 64 2.32 2.90 -9.65
C GLU A 64 1.70 1.60 -10.15
N ARG A 65 2.10 0.44 -9.59
CA ARG A 65 1.60 -0.88 -10.00
C ARG A 65 0.30 -1.29 -9.33
N LEU A 66 -0.01 -0.72 -8.17
CA LEU A 66 -1.21 -1.01 -7.36
C LEU A 66 -2.36 -0.09 -7.75
#